data_AF-A0A5E7JMC6-F1
#
_entry.id   AF-A0A5E7JMC6-F1
#
_cell.length_a   1.000
_cell.length_b   1.000
_cell.length_c   1.000
_cell.angle_alpha   90.00
_cell.angle_beta   90.00
_cell.angle_gamma   90.00
#
_symmetry.space_group_name_H-M   'P 1'
#
loop_
_entity.id
_entity.type
_entity.pdbx_description
1 polymer ?
#
loop_
_entity_poly.entity_id
_entity_poly.type
_entity_poly.pdbx_seq_one_letter_code
_entity_poly.pdbx_strand_id
1 'polypeptide(L)'
;MNEGYFIGLNDKTTCGGKVLDGDTRVMMYGLAHAREGDRVTCGKDGETYRIVGGVSHIISHGKHVAGTLDSYSNCPCKAQLIPSVFTAIYQNEARPATRASRAAAPPATQTYNRFTTEPLMADPKPAAKIWVSPVDPASCNHPDRMEELASYIADEMNRNITHPSVLKMRELNSYDPEAETNKYMQIPFYLRLGHQPNFHAIALVKQAEAFALWTERVGQNRPWDHKPKIKTKFGGDVRHKQGKYDYFYDIWSNIHYGYVGMAAGFSEQVLLDGAGAEQIVSDAVRKLQDWENRPGPHRSEDIEGLRAWDDIPNRKSIAIGVNLFNTYSARGVSTKTIMDEVLAGDPSDWGEGISVHKCG
;
A
#
# COMPACT_ATOMS: atom_id res chain seq x y z
N MET A 1 23.58 -7.49 -6.74
CA MET A 1 22.20 -7.16 -7.15
C MET A 1 22.20 -5.70 -7.53
N ASN A 2 21.61 -5.34 -8.66
CA ASN A 2 21.53 -3.93 -9.07
C ASN A 2 20.22 -3.36 -8.53
N GLU A 3 20.32 -2.22 -7.85
CA GLU A 3 19.15 -1.47 -7.39
C GLU A 3 18.58 -0.63 -8.53
N GLY A 4 17.26 -0.67 -8.67
CA GLY A 4 16.49 0.09 -9.65
C GLY A 4 15.44 0.96 -8.96
N TYR A 5 14.89 1.93 -9.70
CA TYR A 5 13.83 2.80 -9.21
C TYR A 5 12.60 2.69 -10.11
N PHE A 6 11.41 2.70 -9.52
CA PHE A 6 10.17 2.75 -10.28
C PHE A 6 10.02 4.08 -11.01
N ILE A 7 9.43 4.02 -12.19
CA ILE A 7 9.18 5.18 -13.04
C ILE A 7 7.69 5.53 -12.98
N GLY A 8 7.39 6.82 -12.95
CA GLY A 8 6.03 7.31 -12.86
C GLY A 8 5.70 8.45 -13.78
N LEU A 9 4.45 8.87 -13.68
CA LEU A 9 3.92 10.05 -14.33
C LEU A 9 4.82 11.24 -14.04
N ASN A 10 5.18 11.96 -15.11
CA ASN A 10 6.05 13.13 -15.10
C ASN A 10 7.56 12.90 -14.98
N ASP A 11 8.02 11.65 -14.80
CA ASP A 11 9.44 11.34 -14.81
C ASP A 11 10.09 11.66 -16.14
N LYS A 12 11.39 11.97 -16.09
CA LYS A 12 12.13 12.48 -17.25
C LYS A 12 12.81 11.35 -18.01
N THR A 13 13.28 11.66 -19.20
CA THR A 13 14.14 10.76 -19.96
C THR A 13 15.48 11.42 -20.24
N THR A 14 16.51 10.61 -20.45
CA THR A 14 17.87 11.08 -20.78
C THR A 14 17.95 11.92 -22.06
N CYS A 15 16.97 11.81 -22.97
CA CYS A 15 16.90 12.64 -24.18
C CYS A 15 16.20 14.00 -23.97
N GLY A 16 15.73 14.29 -22.75
CA GLY A 16 14.98 15.51 -22.41
C GLY A 16 13.46 15.37 -22.47
N GLY A 17 12.95 14.18 -22.82
CA GLY A 17 11.52 13.85 -22.85
C GLY A 17 10.92 13.60 -21.47
N LYS A 18 9.62 13.28 -21.43
CA LYS A 18 8.84 13.12 -20.19
C LYS A 18 7.77 12.03 -20.32
N VAL A 19 7.57 11.24 -19.25
CA VAL A 19 6.50 10.24 -19.14
C VAL A 19 5.15 10.95 -18.97
N LEU A 20 4.16 10.54 -19.77
CA LEU A 20 2.86 11.19 -19.89
C LEU A 20 1.71 10.43 -19.23
N ASP A 21 1.87 9.12 -19.04
CA ASP A 21 0.86 8.27 -18.40
C ASP A 21 1.45 7.64 -17.14
N GLY A 22 0.60 7.46 -16.15
CA GLY A 22 0.85 6.64 -14.97
C GLY A 22 -0.48 6.07 -14.48
N ASP A 23 -0.46 4.87 -13.91
CA ASP A 23 -1.67 4.32 -13.31
C ASP A 23 -1.96 5.04 -12.00
N THR A 24 -3.16 5.62 -11.89
CA THR A 24 -3.61 6.32 -10.68
C THR A 24 -4.54 5.47 -9.83
N ARG A 25 -4.87 4.24 -10.26
CA ARG A 25 -5.72 3.31 -9.50
C ARG A 25 -4.94 2.56 -8.42
N VAL A 26 -3.63 2.44 -8.63
CA VAL A 26 -2.67 1.91 -7.66
C VAL A 26 -1.51 2.91 -7.67
N MET A 27 -1.25 3.54 -6.54
CA MET A 27 -0.14 4.47 -6.38
C MET A 27 0.99 3.74 -5.66
N MET A 28 2.16 3.61 -6.29
CA MET A 28 3.34 2.98 -5.69
C MET A 28 4.26 4.09 -5.16
N TYR A 29 4.58 4.18 -3.87
CA TYR A 29 5.48 5.23 -3.34
C TYR A 29 4.99 6.68 -3.58
N GLY A 30 3.67 6.90 -3.61
CA GLY A 30 3.07 8.19 -3.98
C GLY A 30 3.25 8.57 -5.45
N LEU A 31 3.78 7.66 -6.26
CA LEU A 31 4.02 7.77 -7.69
C LEU A 31 2.86 7.11 -8.43
N ALA A 32 2.23 7.83 -9.37
CA ALA A 32 1.39 7.19 -10.37
C ALA A 32 2.32 6.43 -11.32
N HIS A 33 2.55 5.14 -11.05
CA HIS A 33 3.61 4.39 -11.72
C HIS A 33 3.27 4.16 -13.19
N ALA A 34 4.27 4.33 -14.03
CA ALA A 34 4.17 4.03 -15.44
C ALA A 34 4.34 2.53 -15.66
N ARG A 35 3.85 2.05 -16.80
CA ARG A 35 3.91 0.64 -17.19
C ARG A 35 4.38 0.50 -18.62
N GLU A 36 4.68 -0.73 -18.99
CA GLU A 36 4.93 -1.06 -20.38
C GLU A 36 3.78 -0.61 -21.29
N GLY A 37 4.15 0.09 -22.38
CA GLY A 37 3.22 0.67 -23.33
C GLY A 37 2.60 2.01 -22.91
N ASP A 38 2.96 2.59 -21.77
CA ASP A 38 2.53 3.95 -21.39
C ASP A 38 3.27 5.02 -22.23
N ARG A 39 2.63 6.18 -22.45
CA ARG A 39 3.15 7.22 -23.36
C ARG A 39 4.32 7.99 -22.72
N VAL A 40 5.27 8.37 -23.57
CA VAL A 40 6.46 9.16 -23.19
C VAL A 40 6.87 10.05 -24.36
N THR A 41 7.25 11.30 -24.12
CA THR A 41 7.77 12.17 -25.20
C THR A 41 9.26 11.96 -25.41
N CYS A 42 9.75 12.29 -26.60
CA CYS A 42 11.17 12.39 -26.88
C CYS A 42 11.61 13.87 -26.85
N GLY A 43 12.72 14.16 -26.18
CA GLY A 43 13.21 15.55 -26.05
C GLY A 43 14.00 16.05 -27.27
N LYS A 44 14.20 15.23 -28.30
CA LYS A 44 14.92 15.62 -29.53
C LYS A 44 14.00 15.99 -30.68
N ASP A 45 12.94 15.21 -30.90
CA ASP A 45 11.97 15.43 -31.97
C ASP A 45 10.62 15.96 -31.45
N GLY A 46 10.35 15.87 -30.14
CA GLY A 46 9.10 16.34 -29.51
C GLY A 46 7.94 15.35 -29.65
N GLU A 47 8.12 14.24 -30.36
CA GLU A 47 7.05 13.29 -30.68
C GLU A 47 6.74 12.36 -29.50
N THR A 48 5.57 11.70 -29.56
CA THR A 48 5.11 10.76 -28.53
C THR A 48 5.43 9.32 -28.90
N TYR A 49 6.04 8.62 -27.95
CA TYR A 49 6.55 7.26 -28.01
C TYR A 49 5.97 6.42 -26.86
N ARG A 50 6.45 5.18 -26.73
CA ARG A 50 5.98 4.21 -25.74
C ARG A 50 7.14 3.72 -24.87
N ILE A 51 6.86 3.48 -23.59
CA ILE A 51 7.76 2.75 -22.70
C ILE A 51 7.77 1.27 -23.12
N VAL A 52 8.97 0.70 -23.23
CA VAL A 52 9.20 -0.71 -23.57
C VAL A 52 9.95 -1.39 -22.42
N GLY A 53 9.53 -2.61 -22.07
CA GLY A 53 10.06 -3.36 -20.93
C GLY A 53 9.47 -2.93 -19.59
N GLY A 54 9.83 -3.66 -18.54
CA GLY A 54 9.32 -3.44 -17.18
C GLY A 54 9.81 -4.49 -16.19
N VAL A 55 9.55 -4.24 -14.92
CA VAL A 55 9.95 -5.07 -13.80
C VAL A 55 9.27 -6.43 -13.90
N SER A 56 10.06 -7.44 -14.25
CA SER A 56 9.57 -8.78 -14.63
C SER A 56 8.72 -9.49 -13.58
N HIS A 57 8.87 -9.13 -12.30
CA HIS A 57 8.15 -9.74 -11.19
C HIS A 57 7.04 -8.85 -10.62
N ILE A 58 6.73 -7.71 -11.27
CA ILE A 58 5.72 -6.75 -10.80
C ILE A 58 4.79 -6.36 -11.95
N ILE A 59 3.52 -6.77 -11.81
CA ILE A 59 2.48 -6.57 -12.81
C ILE A 59 1.38 -5.69 -12.22
N SER A 60 1.03 -4.61 -12.92
CA SER A 60 -0.08 -3.73 -12.59
C SER A 60 -1.10 -3.73 -13.73
N HIS A 61 -2.27 -4.33 -13.46
CA HIS A 61 -3.37 -4.49 -14.41
C HIS A 61 -2.93 -5.09 -15.76
N GLY A 62 -2.22 -6.22 -15.69
CA GLY A 62 -1.83 -7.00 -16.87
C GLY A 62 -0.61 -6.48 -17.63
N LYS A 63 0.06 -5.43 -17.13
CA LYS A 63 1.29 -4.88 -17.73
C LYS A 63 2.41 -4.80 -16.68
N HIS A 64 3.65 -4.98 -17.10
CA HIS A 64 4.79 -4.79 -16.20
C HIS A 64 4.93 -3.32 -15.79
N VAL A 65 5.23 -3.08 -14.51
CA VAL A 65 5.55 -1.75 -13.99
C VAL A 65 6.89 -1.29 -14.59
N ALA A 66 7.00 -0.03 -14.97
CA ALA A 66 8.22 0.51 -15.55
C ALA A 66 9.28 0.81 -14.49
N GLY A 67 10.54 0.49 -14.77
CA GLY A 67 11.65 0.71 -13.86
C GLY A 67 12.94 1.10 -14.57
N THR A 68 13.90 1.67 -13.83
CA THR A 68 15.15 2.19 -14.41
C THR A 68 16.08 1.13 -14.99
N LEU A 69 15.96 -0.14 -14.60
CA LEU A 69 16.87 -1.21 -15.02
C LEU A 69 16.38 -1.99 -16.25
N ASP A 70 15.07 -2.02 -16.47
CA ASP A 70 14.41 -2.91 -17.42
C ASP A 70 13.44 -2.21 -18.36
N SER A 71 13.25 -0.89 -18.21
CA SER A 71 12.43 -0.07 -19.12
C SER A 71 13.22 1.03 -19.81
N TYR A 72 12.80 1.36 -21.03
CA TYR A 72 13.31 2.49 -21.80
C TYR A 72 12.25 3.03 -22.78
N SER A 73 12.44 4.25 -23.30
CA SER A 73 11.57 4.82 -24.34
C SER A 73 11.93 4.25 -25.71
N ASN A 74 10.93 3.83 -26.50
CA ASN A 74 11.16 3.32 -27.85
C ASN A 74 11.46 4.40 -28.92
N CYS A 75 11.65 5.66 -28.51
CA CYS A 75 12.08 6.73 -29.40
C CYS A 75 13.44 6.42 -30.07
N PRO A 76 13.81 7.15 -31.15
CA PRO A 76 15.10 6.98 -31.83
C PRO A 76 16.31 7.10 -30.90
N CYS A 77 16.21 7.85 -29.80
CA CYS A 77 17.28 7.98 -28.80
C CYS A 77 17.45 6.76 -27.89
N LYS A 78 16.47 5.84 -27.86
CA LYS A 78 16.39 4.74 -26.89
C LYS A 78 16.61 5.21 -25.45
N ALA A 79 15.95 6.32 -25.11
CA ALA A 79 16.24 7.06 -23.89
C ALA A 79 15.90 6.24 -22.63
N GLN A 80 16.86 6.17 -21.70
CA GLN A 80 16.61 5.69 -20.34
C GLN A 80 15.66 6.64 -19.59
N LEU A 81 14.92 6.07 -18.64
CA LEU A 81 13.97 6.76 -17.78
C LEU A 81 14.68 7.22 -16.50
N ILE A 82 14.39 8.44 -16.07
CA ILE A 82 15.03 9.11 -14.92
C ILE A 82 13.95 9.27 -13.84
N PRO A 83 14.09 8.57 -12.69
CA PRO A 83 13.10 8.62 -11.63
C PRO A 83 13.15 9.98 -10.93
N SER A 84 12.00 10.49 -10.51
CA SER A 84 11.92 11.63 -9.60
C SER A 84 11.83 11.20 -8.13
N VAL A 85 11.36 9.99 -7.87
CA VAL A 85 11.20 9.43 -6.52
C VAL A 85 12.29 8.37 -6.28
N PHE A 86 13.43 8.82 -5.74
CA PHE A 86 14.58 7.93 -5.43
C PHE A 86 14.36 7.05 -4.20
N THR A 87 13.19 7.09 -3.57
CA THR A 87 12.78 6.18 -2.49
C THR A 87 11.99 4.98 -3.02
N ALA A 88 11.52 5.01 -4.27
CA ALA A 88 10.73 3.96 -4.91
C ALA A 88 11.64 2.86 -5.51
N ILE A 89 12.31 2.08 -4.66
CA ILE A 89 13.38 1.15 -5.07
C ILE A 89 12.83 -0.26 -5.35
N TYR A 90 13.40 -0.95 -6.32
CA TYR A 90 13.25 -2.38 -6.54
C TYR A 90 14.61 -3.05 -6.81
N GLN A 91 14.65 -4.37 -6.64
CA GLN A 91 15.81 -5.19 -6.97
C GLN A 91 15.39 -6.28 -7.93
N ASN A 92 16.15 -6.46 -9.01
CA ASN A 92 16.05 -7.66 -9.82
C ASN A 92 17.05 -8.69 -9.26
N GLU A 93 16.58 -9.91 -8.98
CA GLU A 93 17.50 -11.01 -8.70
C GLU A 93 18.44 -11.18 -9.90
N ALA A 94 19.72 -11.39 -9.61
CA ALA A 94 20.71 -11.59 -10.67
C ALA A 94 20.34 -12.86 -11.43
N ARG A 95 19.92 -12.73 -12.70
CA ARG A 95 19.84 -13.89 -13.59
C ARG A 95 21.22 -14.54 -13.63
N PRO A 96 21.36 -15.86 -13.35
CA PRO A 96 22.58 -16.57 -13.68
C PRO A 96 22.80 -16.40 -15.18
N ALA A 97 24.00 -15.99 -15.57
CA ALA A 97 24.38 -15.95 -16.98
C ALA A 97 24.41 -17.38 -17.51
N THR A 98 23.31 -17.84 -18.13
CA THR A 98 23.36 -19.01 -18.99
C THR A 98 24.06 -18.61 -20.28
N ARG A 99 25.36 -18.92 -20.28
CA ARG A 99 26.28 -18.97 -21.42
C ARG A 99 25.54 -19.35 -22.71
N ALA A 100 25.56 -18.43 -23.67
CA ALA A 100 25.27 -18.73 -25.06
C ALA A 100 26.27 -19.78 -25.55
N SER A 101 25.82 -21.03 -25.67
CA SER A 101 26.54 -22.06 -26.40
C SER A 101 26.24 -21.85 -27.88
N ARG A 102 27.18 -21.25 -28.62
CA ARG A 102 27.16 -21.26 -30.08
C ARG A 102 27.32 -22.70 -30.56
N ALA A 103 26.30 -23.23 -31.22
CA ALA A 103 26.46 -24.26 -32.23
C ALA A 103 25.59 -23.85 -33.43
N ALA A 104 26.26 -23.63 -34.57
CA ALA A 104 25.68 -23.13 -35.80
C ALA A 104 25.09 -24.28 -36.65
N ALA A 105 23.97 -24.04 -37.31
CA ALA A 105 23.55 -24.70 -38.55
C ALA A 105 22.44 -23.87 -39.26
N PRO A 106 22.28 -24.00 -40.60
CA PRO A 106 22.02 -22.90 -41.54
C PRO A 106 20.52 -22.71 -41.92
N PRO A 107 20.16 -21.74 -42.79
CA PRO A 107 18.79 -21.23 -42.90
C PRO A 107 17.95 -22.03 -43.90
N ALA A 108 16.66 -22.16 -43.63
CA ALA A 108 15.66 -22.46 -44.65
C ALA A 108 14.38 -21.66 -44.37
N THR A 109 14.14 -20.68 -45.24
CA THR A 109 12.85 -19.99 -45.41
C THR A 109 12.07 -20.74 -46.49
N GLN A 110 10.78 -20.98 -46.26
CA GLN A 110 9.64 -20.93 -47.19
C GLN A 110 8.50 -21.78 -46.60
N THR A 111 7.50 -21.18 -45.95
CA THR A 111 6.22 -20.72 -46.54
C THR A 111 5.63 -21.64 -47.61
N TYR A 112 4.53 -22.34 -47.31
CA TYR A 112 3.16 -21.99 -47.75
C TYR A 112 2.16 -23.12 -47.41
N ASN A 113 1.09 -22.76 -46.67
CA ASN A 113 -0.35 -23.12 -46.77
C ASN A 113 -0.76 -24.55 -47.22
N ARG A 114 -1.82 -25.20 -46.68
CA ARG A 114 -3.13 -24.72 -46.20
C ARG A 114 -3.91 -25.93 -45.59
N PHE A 115 -5.09 -25.62 -45.03
CA PHE A 115 -6.22 -26.45 -44.54
C PHE A 115 -6.38 -26.39 -43.00
N THR A 116 -7.09 -25.36 -42.51
CA THR A 116 -8.54 -25.35 -42.18
C THR A 116 -8.90 -26.18 -40.94
N THR A 117 -9.13 -25.43 -39.85
CA THR A 117 -10.21 -25.57 -38.86
C THR A 117 -10.61 -26.97 -38.42
N GLU A 118 -10.18 -27.34 -37.20
CA GLU A 118 -11.06 -27.74 -36.10
C GLU A 118 -10.32 -27.59 -34.75
N PRO A 119 -10.91 -26.95 -33.72
CA PRO A 119 -10.31 -26.83 -32.39
C PRO A 119 -10.76 -27.97 -31.48
N LEU A 120 -9.84 -28.86 -31.09
CA LEU A 120 -10.09 -29.80 -29.98
C LEU A 120 -9.88 -29.05 -28.67
N MET A 121 -10.99 -28.59 -28.09
CA MET A 121 -11.07 -28.28 -26.66
C MET A 121 -10.89 -29.58 -25.87
N ALA A 122 -9.91 -29.59 -24.96
CA ALA A 122 -9.87 -30.53 -23.85
C ALA A 122 -9.84 -29.67 -22.57
N ASP A 123 -10.98 -29.62 -21.91
CA ASP A 123 -11.23 -28.83 -20.72
C ASP A 123 -10.31 -29.22 -19.55
N PRO A 124 -9.73 -28.25 -18.81
CA PRO A 124 -9.29 -28.50 -17.45
C PRO A 124 -10.53 -28.67 -16.58
N LYS A 125 -10.71 -29.87 -16.00
CA LYS A 125 -11.75 -30.15 -14.99
C LYS A 125 -11.71 -29.08 -13.90
N PRO A 126 -12.79 -28.31 -13.68
CA PRO A 126 -12.86 -27.39 -12.56
C PRO A 126 -12.89 -28.19 -11.25
N ALA A 127 -12.09 -27.76 -10.28
CA ALA A 127 -12.28 -28.14 -8.89
C ALA A 127 -13.76 -27.85 -8.55
N ALA A 128 -14.46 -28.88 -8.07
CA ALA A 128 -15.89 -28.82 -7.81
C ALA A 128 -16.19 -27.66 -6.85
N LYS A 129 -16.70 -26.55 -7.41
CA LYS A 129 -17.42 -25.55 -6.63
C LYS A 129 -18.58 -26.29 -6.00
N ILE A 130 -18.53 -26.47 -4.69
CA ILE A 130 -19.70 -26.84 -3.92
C ILE A 130 -20.67 -25.66 -4.09
N TRP A 131 -21.58 -25.78 -5.06
CA TRP A 131 -22.79 -24.97 -5.11
C TRP A 131 -23.61 -25.42 -3.91
N VAL A 132 -23.39 -24.77 -2.77
CA VAL A 132 -24.40 -24.75 -1.72
C VAL A 132 -25.47 -23.82 -2.24
N SER A 133 -26.62 -24.38 -2.60
CA SER A 133 -27.82 -23.61 -2.93
C SER A 133 -27.99 -22.51 -1.87
N PRO A 134 -28.21 -21.24 -2.24
CA PRO A 134 -28.48 -20.19 -1.27
C PRO A 134 -29.72 -20.63 -0.49
N VAL A 135 -29.54 -20.91 0.80
CA VAL A 135 -30.68 -21.06 1.70
C VAL A 135 -31.42 -19.74 1.66
N ASP A 136 -32.72 -19.78 1.40
CA ASP A 136 -33.56 -18.59 1.44
C ASP A 136 -33.29 -17.82 2.75
N PRO A 137 -33.01 -16.50 2.72
CA PRO A 137 -32.84 -15.70 3.92
C PRO A 137 -34.00 -15.83 4.92
N ALA A 138 -35.17 -16.27 4.41
CA ALA A 138 -36.39 -16.50 5.17
C ALA A 138 -36.35 -17.74 6.11
N SER A 139 -35.41 -18.67 5.96
CA SER A 139 -35.36 -19.88 6.81
C SER A 139 -34.22 -19.89 7.84
N CYS A 140 -33.43 -18.82 7.92
CA CYS A 140 -32.33 -18.71 8.88
C CYS A 140 -32.73 -17.83 10.07
N ASN A 141 -32.88 -18.44 11.25
CA ASN A 141 -33.26 -17.70 12.46
C ASN A 141 -32.09 -17.04 13.19
N HIS A 142 -30.86 -17.10 12.64
CA HIS A 142 -29.71 -16.42 13.23
C HIS A 142 -29.82 -14.91 13.04
N PRO A 143 -29.80 -14.13 14.15
CA PRO A 143 -29.90 -12.68 14.08
C PRO A 143 -28.65 -12.08 13.42
N ASP A 144 -28.84 -10.94 12.75
CA ASP A 144 -27.71 -10.11 12.34
C ASP A 144 -27.05 -9.51 13.59
N ARG A 145 -25.72 -9.63 13.67
CA ARG A 145 -24.92 -9.16 14.83
C ARG A 145 -23.80 -8.20 14.44
N MET A 146 -23.74 -7.79 13.18
CA MET A 146 -22.75 -6.82 12.70
C MET A 146 -22.84 -5.47 13.44
N GLU A 147 -24.06 -5.02 13.74
CA GLU A 147 -24.30 -3.70 14.35
C GLU A 147 -23.58 -3.53 15.69
N GLU A 148 -23.54 -4.57 16.53
CA GLU A 148 -22.90 -4.50 17.84
C GLU A 148 -21.38 -4.28 17.73
N LEU A 149 -20.74 -4.97 16.78
CA LEU A 149 -19.31 -4.82 16.50
C LEU A 149 -19.01 -3.48 15.83
N ALA A 150 -19.84 -3.07 14.87
CA ALA A 150 -19.72 -1.78 14.21
C ALA A 150 -19.85 -0.63 15.23
N SER A 151 -20.78 -0.74 16.17
CA SER A 151 -20.99 0.25 17.23
C SER A 151 -19.77 0.34 18.15
N TYR A 152 -19.22 -0.81 18.55
CA TYR A 152 -18.01 -0.85 19.36
C TYR A 152 -16.84 -0.13 18.68
N ILE A 153 -16.65 -0.36 17.39
CA ILE A 153 -15.55 0.22 16.63
C ILE A 153 -15.78 1.71 16.33
N ALA A 154 -17.03 2.14 16.10
CA ALA A 154 -17.37 3.55 16.02
C ALA A 154 -16.96 4.31 17.30
N ASP A 155 -17.29 3.74 18.46
CA ASP A 155 -16.93 4.32 19.75
C ASP A 155 -15.43 4.36 19.98
N GLU A 156 -14.70 3.29 19.62
CA GLU A 156 -13.23 3.29 19.67
C GLU A 156 -12.63 4.36 18.75
N MET A 157 -13.11 4.49 17.51
CA MET A 157 -12.61 5.49 16.56
C MET A 157 -12.83 6.92 17.09
N ASN A 158 -14.05 7.25 17.50
CA ASN A 158 -14.38 8.59 17.99
C ASN A 158 -13.61 8.97 19.26
N ARG A 159 -13.36 8.00 20.16
CA ARG A 159 -12.55 8.23 21.36
C ARG A 159 -11.07 8.37 21.02
N ASN A 160 -10.54 7.49 20.18
CA ASN A 160 -9.09 7.39 19.98
C ASN A 160 -8.52 8.55 19.16
N ILE A 161 -9.28 9.19 18.27
CA ILE A 161 -8.78 10.36 17.52
C ILE A 161 -8.43 11.58 18.39
N THR A 162 -8.93 11.64 19.61
CA THR A 162 -8.60 12.69 20.59
C THR A 162 -7.63 12.20 21.67
N HIS A 163 -7.19 10.95 21.60
CA HIS A 163 -6.27 10.38 22.58
C HIS A 163 -4.93 11.13 22.58
N PRO A 164 -4.32 11.42 23.75
CA PRO A 164 -3.06 12.18 23.84
C PRO A 164 -1.94 11.66 22.92
N SER A 165 -1.77 10.34 22.82
CA SER A 165 -0.81 9.74 21.88
C SER A 165 -1.10 10.10 20.42
N VAL A 166 -2.37 10.11 19.99
CA VAL A 166 -2.75 10.48 18.61
C VAL A 166 -2.46 11.94 18.35
N LEU A 167 -2.81 12.82 19.30
CA LEU A 167 -2.49 14.24 19.20
C LEU A 167 -0.97 14.48 19.12
N LYS A 168 -0.19 13.72 19.89
CA LYS A 168 1.27 13.80 19.88
C LYS A 168 1.85 13.31 18.56
N MET A 169 1.38 12.17 18.05
CA MET A 169 1.78 11.66 16.74
C MET A 169 1.46 12.67 15.63
N ARG A 170 0.27 13.29 15.67
CA ARG A 170 -0.13 14.31 14.71
C ARG A 170 0.79 15.53 14.74
N GLU A 171 1.15 16.00 15.93
CA GLU A 171 2.12 17.09 16.10
C GLU A 171 3.47 16.71 15.47
N LEU A 172 3.99 15.52 15.77
CA LEU A 172 5.27 15.03 15.24
C LEU A 172 5.25 14.91 13.71
N ASN A 173 4.19 14.32 13.16
CA ASN A 173 3.99 14.12 11.72
C ASN A 173 3.67 15.42 10.97
N SER A 174 3.24 16.49 11.66
CA SER A 174 2.99 17.81 11.05
C SER A 174 4.25 18.65 10.81
N TYR A 175 5.42 18.13 11.18
CA TYR A 175 6.68 18.84 11.01
C TYR A 175 7.08 18.94 9.53
N ASP A 176 7.18 20.17 9.02
CA ASP A 176 7.53 20.46 7.64
C ASP A 176 8.99 20.95 7.54
N PRO A 177 9.93 20.12 7.05
CA PRO A 177 11.33 20.51 6.93
C PRO A 177 11.56 21.63 5.91
N GLU A 178 10.72 21.78 4.89
CA GLU A 178 10.82 22.85 3.89
C GLU A 178 10.39 24.19 4.48
N ALA A 179 9.27 24.21 5.22
CA ALA A 179 8.83 25.41 5.93
C ALA A 179 9.88 25.87 6.96
N GLU A 180 10.49 24.94 7.69
CA GLU A 180 11.57 25.27 8.64
C GLU A 180 12.84 25.77 7.94
N THR A 181 13.20 25.18 6.80
CA THR A 181 14.30 25.67 5.96
C THR A 181 14.04 27.10 5.48
N ASN A 182 12.82 27.37 5.02
CA ASN A 182 12.42 28.70 4.55
C ASN A 182 12.47 29.74 5.68
N LYS A 183 11.96 29.41 6.86
CA LYS A 183 12.08 30.27 8.06
C LYS A 183 13.53 30.54 8.41
N TYR A 184 14.37 29.50 8.39
CA TYR A 184 15.81 29.64 8.66
C TYR A 184 16.48 30.58 7.65
N MET A 185 16.14 30.47 6.36
CA MET A 185 16.72 31.31 5.31
C MET A 185 16.33 32.80 5.40
N GLN A 186 15.21 33.12 6.06
CA GLN A 186 14.79 34.50 6.34
C GLN A 186 15.57 35.14 7.50
N ILE A 187 16.33 34.36 8.27
CA ILE A 187 17.15 34.89 9.36
C ILE A 187 18.30 35.74 8.79
N PRO A 188 18.63 36.89 9.40
CA PRO A 188 19.78 37.71 9.00
C PRO A 188 21.07 36.89 8.85
N PHE A 189 21.84 37.13 7.79
CA PHE A 189 22.94 36.25 7.39
C PHE A 189 23.98 36.03 8.51
N TYR A 190 24.26 37.05 9.33
CA TYR A 190 25.23 36.97 10.41
C TYR A 190 24.82 36.01 11.54
N LEU A 191 23.51 35.75 11.71
CA LEU A 191 22.97 34.74 12.63
C LEU A 191 22.93 33.33 12.00
N ARG A 192 23.15 33.23 10.69
CA ARG A 192 23.30 31.95 9.96
C ARG A 192 24.75 31.51 9.80
N LEU A 193 25.71 32.27 10.36
CA LEU A 193 27.12 31.91 10.34
C LEU A 193 27.36 30.75 11.32
N GLY A 194 27.39 29.53 10.80
CA GLY A 194 27.58 28.31 11.59
C GLY A 194 27.06 27.06 10.87
N HIS A 195 26.95 25.96 11.62
CA HIS A 195 26.36 24.74 11.09
C HIS A 195 24.85 24.91 10.90
N GLN A 196 24.37 24.69 9.68
CA GLN A 196 22.93 24.74 9.38
C GLN A 196 22.23 23.49 9.92
N PRO A 197 21.07 23.62 10.58
CA PRO A 197 20.30 22.45 11.00
C PRO A 197 19.85 21.63 9.79
N ASN A 198 19.98 20.30 9.89
CA ASN A 198 19.41 19.39 8.89
C ASN A 198 17.93 19.12 9.22
N PHE A 199 17.05 19.99 8.75
CA PHE A 199 15.61 19.91 9.02
C PHE A 199 14.99 18.59 8.53
N HIS A 200 15.48 18.01 7.44
CA HIS A 200 15.02 16.70 6.95
C HIS A 200 15.40 15.55 7.90
N ALA A 201 16.59 15.61 8.52
CA ALA A 201 16.97 14.64 9.55
C ALA A 201 16.10 14.78 10.81
N ILE A 202 15.73 16.00 11.19
CA ILE A 202 14.80 16.26 12.30
C ILE A 202 13.41 15.68 11.99
N ALA A 203 12.91 15.86 10.76
CA ALA A 203 11.64 15.29 10.33
C ALA A 203 11.62 13.75 10.48
N LEU A 204 12.69 13.07 10.05
CA LEU A 204 12.81 11.61 10.19
C LEU A 204 12.80 11.15 11.66
N VAL A 205 13.51 11.85 12.55
CA VAL A 205 13.50 11.52 13.98
C VAL A 205 12.10 11.68 14.59
N LYS A 206 11.39 12.76 14.24
CA LYS A 206 10.01 13.00 14.70
C LYS A 206 9.06 11.93 14.19
N GLN A 207 9.20 11.55 12.92
CA GLN A 207 8.37 10.51 12.31
C GLN A 207 8.63 9.15 12.96
N ALA A 208 9.89 8.82 13.28
CA ALA A 208 10.22 7.61 14.02
C ALA A 208 9.64 7.60 15.45
N GLU A 209 9.67 8.73 16.14
CA GLU A 209 8.98 8.89 17.44
C GLU A 209 7.47 8.66 17.30
N ALA A 210 6.85 9.19 16.23
CA ALA A 210 5.44 8.95 15.96
C ALA A 210 5.14 7.46 15.73
N PHE A 211 5.99 6.74 14.99
CA PHE A 211 5.83 5.29 14.81
C PHE A 211 6.05 4.47 16.07
N ALA A 212 6.96 4.89 16.95
CA ALA A 212 7.15 4.24 18.24
C ALA A 212 5.87 4.36 19.09
N LEU A 213 5.27 5.55 19.13
CA LEU A 213 3.98 5.78 19.79
C LEU A 213 2.84 4.99 19.13
N TRP A 214 2.82 4.90 17.81
CA TRP A 214 1.82 4.13 17.06
C TRP A 214 1.89 2.64 17.42
N THR A 215 3.10 2.07 17.36
CA THR A 215 3.37 0.65 17.63
C THR A 215 3.04 0.26 19.08
N GLU A 216 3.32 1.15 20.04
CA GLU A 216 2.92 0.98 21.45
C GLU A 216 1.41 0.83 21.63
N ARG A 217 0.62 1.33 20.67
CA ARG A 217 -0.85 1.28 20.72
C ARG A 217 -1.44 0.13 19.93
N VAL A 218 -0.96 -0.10 18.70
CA VAL A 218 -1.54 -1.10 17.77
C VAL A 218 -0.92 -2.50 17.86
N GLY A 219 0.22 -2.65 18.53
CA GLY A 219 0.90 -3.94 18.62
C GLY A 219 0.11 -5.04 19.34
N GLN A 220 0.58 -6.28 19.26
CA GLN A 220 -0.06 -7.40 19.96
C GLN A 220 -0.13 -7.16 21.47
N ASN A 221 -1.28 -7.48 22.08
CA ASN A 221 -1.57 -7.24 23.49
C ASN A 221 -1.50 -5.76 23.93
N ARG A 222 -1.57 -4.81 22.98
CA ARG A 222 -1.59 -3.37 23.27
C ARG A 222 -3.01 -2.81 23.33
N PRO A 223 -3.20 -1.55 23.78
CA PRO A 223 -4.53 -1.00 23.98
C PRO A 223 -5.42 -0.96 22.74
N TRP A 224 -4.90 -0.99 21.51
CA TRP A 224 -5.71 -1.06 20.28
C TRP A 224 -5.63 -2.43 19.58
N ASP A 225 -5.11 -3.45 20.27
CA ASP A 225 -5.32 -4.84 19.87
C ASP A 225 -6.77 -5.23 20.15
N HIS A 226 -7.59 -5.23 19.10
CA HIS A 226 -9.02 -5.52 19.20
C HIS A 226 -9.30 -7.02 19.30
N LYS A 227 -8.39 -7.89 18.85
CA LYS A 227 -8.59 -9.34 18.80
C LYS A 227 -9.02 -9.95 20.15
N PRO A 228 -8.32 -9.71 21.28
CA PRO A 228 -8.76 -10.24 22.57
C PRO A 228 -10.05 -9.58 23.06
N LYS A 229 -10.26 -8.28 22.79
CA LYS A 229 -11.44 -7.52 23.24
C LYS A 229 -12.72 -7.98 22.55
N ILE A 230 -12.67 -8.17 21.24
CA ILE A 230 -13.80 -8.65 20.43
C ILE A 230 -14.15 -10.07 20.86
N LYS A 231 -13.16 -10.96 20.98
CA LYS A 231 -13.40 -12.33 21.48
C LYS A 231 -14.07 -12.32 22.86
N THR A 232 -13.65 -11.45 23.76
CA THR A 232 -14.24 -11.36 25.10
C THR A 232 -15.66 -10.80 25.07
N LYS A 233 -15.89 -9.75 24.28
CA LYS A 233 -17.16 -9.02 24.24
C LYS A 233 -18.26 -9.79 23.48
N PHE A 234 -17.90 -10.59 22.49
CA PHE A 234 -18.83 -11.30 21.60
C PHE A 234 -18.77 -12.82 21.77
N GLY A 235 -18.48 -13.31 22.99
CA GLY A 235 -18.60 -14.74 23.32
C GLY A 235 -17.66 -15.68 22.56
N GLY A 236 -16.53 -15.17 22.07
CA GLY A 236 -15.57 -15.91 21.24
C GLY A 236 -15.85 -15.85 19.74
N ASP A 237 -16.94 -15.21 19.32
CA ASP A 237 -17.32 -15.10 17.92
C ASP A 237 -16.38 -14.16 17.16
N VAL A 238 -15.73 -14.71 16.14
CA VAL A 238 -14.79 -13.99 15.25
C VAL A 238 -15.46 -13.54 13.95
N ARG A 239 -16.70 -13.97 13.72
CA ARG A 239 -17.46 -13.76 12.49
C ARG A 239 -18.88 -13.33 12.84
N HIS A 240 -19.32 -12.21 12.29
CA HIS A 240 -20.59 -11.57 12.64
C HIS A 240 -21.52 -11.55 11.42
N LYS A 241 -22.72 -12.11 11.58
CA LYS A 241 -23.70 -12.21 10.51
C LYS A 241 -24.28 -10.84 10.14
N GLN A 242 -24.40 -10.58 8.84
CA GLN A 242 -25.23 -9.54 8.26
C GLN A 242 -25.84 -10.04 6.94
N GLY A 243 -27.17 -10.17 6.90
CA GLY A 243 -27.88 -10.71 5.75
C GLY A 243 -27.43 -12.15 5.43
N LYS A 244 -26.82 -12.35 4.25
CA LYS A 244 -26.39 -13.66 3.73
C LYS A 244 -24.95 -14.03 4.12
N TYR A 245 -24.20 -13.11 4.72
CA TYR A 245 -22.77 -13.26 4.92
C TYR A 245 -22.37 -13.11 6.38
N ASP A 246 -21.28 -13.77 6.75
CA ASP A 246 -20.56 -13.54 7.99
C ASP A 246 -19.31 -12.72 7.70
N TYR A 247 -19.12 -11.64 8.47
CA TYR A 247 -18.00 -10.71 8.31
C TYR A 247 -16.95 -10.95 9.39
N PHE A 248 -15.70 -11.08 8.98
CA PHE A 248 -14.59 -11.32 9.89
C PHE A 248 -14.23 -10.07 10.71
N TYR A 249 -13.85 -10.26 11.97
CA TYR A 249 -13.63 -9.13 12.89
C TYR A 249 -12.43 -8.24 12.50
N ASP A 250 -11.46 -8.77 11.75
CA ASP A 250 -10.30 -8.00 11.29
C ASP A 250 -10.70 -6.85 10.38
N ILE A 251 -11.82 -6.94 9.64
CA ILE A 251 -12.35 -5.85 8.81
C ILE A 251 -12.51 -4.58 9.66
N TRP A 252 -13.16 -4.70 10.81
CA TRP A 252 -13.47 -3.57 11.67
C TRP A 252 -12.24 -3.03 12.38
N SER A 253 -11.34 -3.93 12.79
CA SER A 253 -10.05 -3.56 13.39
C SER A 253 -9.18 -2.77 12.41
N ASN A 254 -9.19 -3.13 11.13
CA ASN A 254 -8.44 -2.46 10.08
C ASN A 254 -9.07 -1.14 9.64
N ILE A 255 -10.41 -1.01 9.68
CA ILE A 255 -11.10 0.28 9.52
C ILE A 255 -10.66 1.25 10.64
N HIS A 256 -10.62 0.79 11.89
CA HIS A 256 -10.12 1.59 13.01
C HIS A 256 -8.66 2.02 12.79
N TYR A 257 -7.80 1.07 12.38
CA TYR A 257 -6.39 1.33 12.08
C TYR A 257 -6.24 2.47 11.06
N GLY A 258 -6.96 2.40 9.94
CA GLY A 258 -6.95 3.44 8.92
C GLY A 258 -7.44 4.79 9.46
N TYR A 259 -8.59 4.81 10.15
CA TYR A 259 -9.21 6.03 10.65
C TYR A 259 -8.35 6.76 11.69
N VAL A 260 -7.87 6.03 12.70
CA VAL A 260 -7.04 6.60 13.77
C VAL A 260 -5.63 6.92 13.27
N GLY A 261 -5.12 6.15 12.29
CA GLY A 261 -3.83 6.42 11.66
C GLY A 261 -3.80 7.76 10.94
N MET A 262 -4.85 8.07 10.18
CA MET A 262 -5.01 9.40 9.56
C MET A 262 -5.11 10.51 10.62
N ALA A 263 -5.83 10.27 11.72
CA ALA A 263 -5.90 11.22 12.83
C ALA A 263 -4.54 11.48 13.50
N ALA A 264 -3.67 10.47 13.51
CA ALA A 264 -2.29 10.55 13.99
C ALA A 264 -1.34 11.24 12.99
N GLY A 265 -1.84 11.68 11.83
CA GLY A 265 -1.04 12.37 10.81
C GLY A 265 -0.22 11.44 9.92
N PHE A 266 -0.49 10.14 9.92
CA PHE A 266 0.10 9.23 8.93
C PHE A 266 -0.58 9.42 7.58
N SER A 267 0.17 9.18 6.50
CA SER A 267 -0.41 9.12 5.16
C SER A 267 -1.14 7.80 4.96
N GLU A 268 -2.16 7.80 4.10
CA GLU A 268 -2.83 6.58 3.64
C GLU A 268 -1.83 5.53 3.16
N GLN A 269 -0.79 5.97 2.45
CA GLN A 269 0.25 5.09 1.94
C GLN A 269 1.03 4.40 3.06
N VAL A 270 1.40 5.13 4.12
CA VAL A 270 2.07 4.54 5.29
C VAL A 270 1.18 3.47 5.93
N LEU A 271 -0.13 3.72 5.99
CA LEU A 271 -1.10 2.83 6.60
C LEU A 271 -1.38 1.58 5.74
N LEU A 272 -1.36 1.70 4.41
CA LEU A 272 -1.61 0.60 3.49
C LEU A 272 -0.37 -0.24 3.19
N ASP A 273 0.78 0.40 2.98
CA ASP A 273 1.97 -0.29 2.46
C ASP A 273 2.83 -0.86 3.58
N GLY A 274 2.85 -0.22 4.76
CA GLY A 274 3.67 -0.51 5.95
C GLY A 274 5.21 -0.60 5.72
N ALA A 275 5.67 -0.85 4.50
CA ALA A 275 7.04 -0.70 4.03
C ALA A 275 7.51 0.76 4.15
N GLY A 276 6.60 1.73 3.98
CA GLY A 276 6.90 3.14 4.27
C GLY A 276 7.29 3.33 5.75
N ALA A 277 6.60 2.65 6.66
CA ALA A 277 6.93 2.66 8.09
C ALA A 277 8.25 1.94 8.41
N GLU A 278 8.51 0.75 7.81
CA GLU A 278 9.81 0.06 7.97
C GLU A 278 10.99 0.93 7.53
N GLN A 279 10.85 1.63 6.40
CA GLN A 279 11.89 2.51 5.88
C GLN A 279 12.19 3.66 6.84
N ILE A 280 11.15 4.31 7.37
CA ILE A 280 11.29 5.42 8.31
C ILE A 280 11.98 4.95 9.60
N VAL A 281 11.59 3.78 10.12
CA VAL A 281 12.22 3.18 11.30
C VAL A 281 13.68 2.81 11.00
N SER A 282 13.97 2.19 9.86
CA SER A 282 15.32 1.79 9.46
C SER A 282 16.25 2.98 9.24
N ASP A 283 15.79 4.00 8.51
CA ASP A 283 16.55 5.20 8.19
C ASP A 283 16.80 6.06 9.44
N ALA A 284 15.84 6.10 10.37
CA ALA A 284 16.01 6.75 11.66
C ALA A 284 17.02 6.00 12.53
N VAL A 285 16.92 4.66 12.65
CA VAL A 285 17.89 3.84 13.41
C VAL A 285 19.30 3.99 12.86
N ARG A 286 19.49 3.97 11.54
CA ARG A 286 20.79 4.18 10.89
C ARG A 286 21.37 5.58 11.15
N LYS A 287 20.53 6.62 11.20
CA LYS A 287 20.95 7.99 11.54
C LYS A 287 21.09 8.23 13.06
N LEU A 288 20.47 7.38 13.88
CA LEU A 288 20.54 7.40 15.35
C LEU A 288 21.69 6.53 15.90
N GLN A 289 22.43 5.78 15.06
CA GLN A 289 23.61 5.03 15.48
C GLN A 289 24.75 5.90 16.03
N ASP A 290 24.68 7.23 15.89
CA ASP A 290 25.55 8.21 16.60
C ASP A 290 25.06 8.52 18.06
N TRP A 291 23.98 7.90 18.54
CA TRP A 291 23.42 8.04 19.89
C TRP A 291 23.92 6.93 20.84
N GLU A 292 25.23 6.75 20.95
CA GLU A 292 25.83 5.52 21.50
C GLU A 292 25.58 5.18 22.99
N ASN A 293 24.81 5.95 23.79
CA ASN A 293 24.73 5.70 25.24
C ASN A 293 23.42 6.07 25.95
N ARG A 294 22.26 5.57 25.53
CA ARG A 294 21.08 5.46 26.42
C ARG A 294 20.29 4.17 26.17
N PRO A 295 19.84 3.46 27.23
CA PRO A 295 19.00 2.27 27.08
C PRO A 295 17.59 2.72 26.69
N GLY A 296 17.36 2.82 25.38
CA GLY A 296 16.03 2.95 24.80
C GLY A 296 15.27 1.63 24.87
N PRO A 297 13.92 1.66 24.82
CA PRO A 297 13.09 0.48 25.00
C PRO A 297 13.51 -0.63 24.03
N HIS A 298 13.66 -1.84 24.56
CA HIS A 298 14.03 -3.01 23.80
C HIS A 298 13.12 -3.17 22.58
N ARG A 299 13.75 -3.40 21.43
CA ARG A 299 13.12 -3.93 20.23
C ARG A 299 12.24 -5.09 20.69
N SER A 300 10.92 -4.93 20.63
CA SER A 300 10.04 -6.09 20.76
C SER A 300 10.35 -6.98 19.55
N GLU A 301 10.86 -8.17 19.79
CA GLU A 301 11.16 -9.17 18.77
C GLU A 301 9.90 -9.60 17.97
N ASP A 302 8.72 -9.11 18.38
CA ASP A 302 7.41 -9.47 17.82
C ASP A 302 6.80 -8.43 16.85
N ILE A 303 7.59 -7.52 16.26
CA ILE A 303 7.13 -6.81 15.05
C ILE A 303 7.52 -7.66 13.87
N GLU A 304 6.81 -8.78 13.68
CA GLU A 304 6.86 -9.57 12.46
C GLU A 304 6.20 -8.75 11.33
N GLY A 305 6.97 -7.78 10.84
CA GLY A 305 6.79 -7.01 9.62
C GLY A 305 5.63 -6.03 9.60
N LEU A 306 5.94 -4.74 9.45
CA LEU A 306 5.04 -3.78 8.81
C LEU A 306 4.80 -4.13 7.30
N ARG A 307 4.87 -5.40 6.91
CA ARG A 307 4.48 -5.98 5.61
C ARG A 307 3.17 -6.78 5.67
N ALA A 308 2.47 -6.76 6.80
CA ALA A 308 1.37 -7.70 7.07
C ALA A 308 0.05 -7.46 6.29
N TRP A 309 -0.04 -6.44 5.43
CA TRP A 309 -1.32 -5.99 4.85
C TRP A 309 -1.46 -6.24 3.35
N ASP A 310 -0.92 -7.37 2.86
CA ASP A 310 -0.92 -7.71 1.43
C ASP A 310 -2.20 -8.41 0.93
N ASP A 311 -3.14 -8.72 1.82
CA ASP A 311 -4.43 -9.28 1.41
C ASP A 311 -5.46 -8.18 1.03
N ILE A 312 -6.34 -8.54 0.10
CA ILE A 312 -7.41 -7.66 -0.41
C ILE A 312 -8.33 -7.13 0.71
N PRO A 313 -8.83 -7.94 1.66
CA PRO A 313 -9.73 -7.44 2.70
C PRO A 313 -9.08 -6.42 3.63
N ASN A 314 -7.81 -6.58 4.00
CA ASN A 314 -7.14 -5.64 4.90
C ASN A 314 -6.96 -4.28 4.23
N ARG A 315 -6.50 -4.25 2.98
CA ARG A 315 -6.36 -2.99 2.22
C ARG A 315 -7.70 -2.28 2.02
N LYS A 316 -8.76 -3.02 1.67
CA LYS A 316 -10.11 -2.45 1.54
C LYS A 316 -10.60 -1.85 2.86
N SER A 317 -10.37 -2.55 3.97
CA SER A 317 -10.76 -2.10 5.30
C SER A 317 -10.03 -0.82 5.72
N ILE A 318 -8.71 -0.76 5.53
CA ILE A 318 -7.91 0.43 5.84
C ILE A 318 -8.37 1.62 4.99
N ALA A 319 -8.62 1.40 3.69
CA ALA A 319 -9.12 2.43 2.79
C ALA A 319 -10.49 2.99 3.22
N ILE A 320 -11.41 2.13 3.68
CA ILE A 320 -12.68 2.58 4.28
C ILE A 320 -12.40 3.48 5.50
N GLY A 321 -11.49 3.07 6.40
CA GLY A 321 -11.07 3.88 7.54
C GLY A 321 -10.53 5.26 7.15
N VAL A 322 -9.68 5.32 6.13
CA VAL A 322 -9.14 6.57 5.57
C VAL A 322 -10.26 7.46 5.02
N ASN A 323 -11.17 6.89 4.22
CA ASN A 323 -12.30 7.63 3.66
C ASN A 323 -13.22 8.20 4.75
N LEU A 324 -13.53 7.38 5.77
CA LEU A 324 -14.31 7.79 6.92
C LEU A 324 -13.66 8.97 7.65
N PHE A 325 -12.34 8.96 7.84
CA PHE A 325 -11.63 10.06 8.50
C PHE A 325 -11.72 11.36 7.70
N ASN A 326 -11.45 11.29 6.40
CA ASN A 326 -11.51 12.45 5.50
C ASN A 326 -12.92 13.07 5.45
N THR A 327 -13.96 12.24 5.59
CA THR A 327 -15.36 12.68 5.42
C THR A 327 -16.05 13.06 6.73
N TYR A 328 -15.69 12.42 7.85
CA TYR A 328 -16.48 12.49 9.10
C TYR A 328 -15.70 12.91 10.35
N SER A 329 -14.36 13.06 10.29
CA SER A 329 -13.54 13.35 11.48
C SER A 329 -13.99 14.55 12.33
N ALA A 330 -14.54 15.59 11.72
CA ALA A 330 -15.04 16.77 12.44
C ALA A 330 -16.32 16.54 13.26
N ARG A 331 -17.14 15.56 12.86
CA ARG A 331 -18.47 15.27 13.44
C ARG A 331 -18.54 13.92 14.17
N GLY A 332 -17.50 13.10 14.03
CA GLY A 332 -17.49 11.72 14.45
C GLY A 332 -18.20 10.79 13.44
N VAL A 333 -17.91 9.51 13.55
CA VAL A 333 -18.47 8.44 12.72
C VAL A 333 -19.58 7.72 13.49
N SER A 334 -20.68 7.40 12.82
CA SER A 334 -21.78 6.61 13.41
C SER A 334 -21.68 5.13 13.02
N THR A 335 -22.26 4.24 13.84
CA THR A 335 -22.40 2.80 13.56
C THR A 335 -22.94 2.54 12.16
N LYS A 336 -24.03 3.24 11.80
CA LYS A 336 -24.68 3.11 10.50
C LYS A 336 -23.75 3.48 9.35
N THR A 337 -23.00 4.59 9.49
CA THR A 337 -22.08 5.04 8.45
C THR A 337 -21.00 3.99 8.16
N ILE A 338 -20.43 3.35 9.19
CA ILE A 338 -19.42 2.31 8.99
C ILE A 338 -20.03 1.09 8.31
N MET A 339 -21.22 0.66 8.76
CA MET A 339 -21.91 -0.47 8.15
C MET A 339 -22.26 -0.21 6.69
N ASP A 340 -22.75 0.99 6.36
CA ASP A 340 -23.09 1.38 4.99
C ASP A 340 -21.85 1.31 4.07
N GLU A 341 -20.68 1.75 4.53
CA GLU A 341 -19.42 1.64 3.77
C GLU A 341 -18.94 0.18 3.63
N VAL A 342 -19.08 -0.64 4.67
CA VAL A 342 -18.69 -2.07 4.63
C VAL A 342 -19.59 -2.87 3.69
N LEU A 343 -20.89 -2.55 3.68
CA LEU A 343 -21.91 -3.20 2.86
C LEU A 343 -21.99 -2.63 1.44
N ALA A 344 -21.28 -1.54 1.15
CA ALA A 344 -21.22 -0.97 -0.17
C ALA A 344 -20.40 -1.84 -1.13
N GLY A 345 -20.88 -1.95 -2.37
CA GLY A 345 -20.21 -2.67 -3.45
C GLY A 345 -20.55 -4.16 -3.52
N ASP A 346 -19.72 -4.93 -4.23
CA ASP A 346 -19.92 -6.37 -4.41
C ASP A 346 -19.33 -7.13 -3.20
N PRO A 347 -20.08 -8.03 -2.55
CA PRO A 347 -19.54 -8.86 -1.48
C PRO A 347 -18.30 -9.67 -1.87
N SER A 348 -18.16 -10.07 -3.15
CA SER A 348 -16.99 -10.80 -3.63
C SER A 348 -15.68 -10.02 -3.54
N ASP A 349 -15.74 -8.68 -3.47
CA ASP A 349 -14.57 -7.82 -3.29
C ASP A 349 -13.90 -8.01 -1.92
N TRP A 350 -14.60 -8.64 -0.96
CA TRP A 350 -14.06 -8.91 0.36
C TRP A 350 -13.17 -10.17 0.45
N GLY A 351 -13.13 -11.00 -0.60
CA GLY A 351 -12.34 -12.23 -0.60
C GLY A 351 -12.64 -13.11 0.63
N GLU A 352 -11.60 -13.48 1.38
CA GLU A 352 -11.71 -14.31 2.59
C GLU A 352 -12.26 -13.57 3.83
N GLY A 353 -12.37 -12.23 3.74
CA GLY A 353 -12.90 -11.37 4.81
C GLY A 353 -14.39 -11.62 5.11
N ILE A 354 -15.12 -12.24 4.16
CA ILE A 354 -16.50 -12.69 4.38
C ILE A 354 -16.67 -14.17 4.02
N SER A 355 -17.72 -14.79 4.54
CA SER A 355 -18.21 -16.10 4.08
C SER A 355 -19.72 -16.14 3.96
N VAL A 356 -20.25 -17.02 3.12
CA VAL A 356 -21.68 -17.33 3.13
C VAL A 356 -22.07 -17.91 4.49
N HIS A 357 -23.11 -17.35 5.09
CA HIS A 357 -23.58 -17.77 6.40
C HIS A 357 -24.18 -19.18 6.34
N LYS A 358 -23.85 -20.02 7.33
CA LYS A 358 -24.37 -21.38 7.46
C LYS A 358 -25.33 -21.45 8.64
N CYS A 359 -26.59 -21.77 8.37
CA CYS A 359 -27.66 -21.89 9.37
C CYS A 359 -27.73 -23.30 9.99
N GLY A 360 -26.58 -23.96 10.12
CA GLY A 360 -26.47 -25.38 10.45
C GLY A 360 -26.57 -25.69 11.94
#